data_AF-A0A151IMS0-F1
#
_entry.id   AF-A0A151IMS0-F1
#
_cell.length_a   1.000
_cell.length_b   1.000
_cell.length_c   1.000
_cell.angle_alpha   90.00
_cell.angle_beta   90.00
_cell.angle_gamma   90.00
#
_symmetry.space_group_name_H-M   'P 1'
#
loop_
_entity.id
_entity.type
_entity.pdbx_description
1 polymer ?
#
loop_
_entity_poly.entity_id
_entity_poly.type
_entity_poly.pdbx_seq_one_letter_code
_entity_poly.pdbx_strand_id
1 'polypeptide(L)'
;LRNIKKQTKGLGGKGKLTGKLIDELSIYYGLAIRRNHDSIEKMRNEIYATLDHKLSTDDKPKHDKCPRGENSWCSWQKAQATGNSNYKHKPPLSQEVFKAISPIYEQLSTDELLTRCLGGYTQNSNESFNATVWFMAPKSTSSGKHVLDTAVYISVGIFNDGLSSVMRLMQNLSITIGPNCFNFCVETDERRIKFSERSLTDAAKVARSSLKTSRKEAEQANIDIHGQMYGAGIAD
;
A
#
# COMPACT_ATOMS: atom_id res chain seq x y z
N LEU A 1 -1.79 -14.88 1.37
CA LEU A 1 -1.80 -15.37 2.78
C LEU A 1 -3.20 -15.66 3.34
N ARG A 2 -4.18 -14.75 3.29
CA ARG A 2 -5.55 -15.05 3.76
C ARG A 2 -6.21 -16.20 2.97
N ASN A 3 -6.00 -16.25 1.65
CA ASN A 3 -6.53 -17.32 0.80
C ASN A 3 -5.96 -18.70 1.14
N ILE A 4 -4.64 -18.84 1.27
CA ILE A 4 -4.01 -20.13 1.64
C ILE A 4 -4.45 -20.58 3.04
N LYS A 5 -4.64 -19.66 3.99
CA LYS A 5 -5.22 -19.98 5.30
C LYS A 5 -6.62 -20.59 5.18
N LYS A 6 -7.44 -20.12 4.24
CA LYS A 6 -8.81 -20.60 4.00
C LYS A 6 -8.83 -21.96 3.29
N GLN A 7 -7.95 -22.15 2.31
CA GLN A 7 -7.91 -23.35 1.48
C GLN A 7 -7.20 -24.53 2.17
N THR A 8 -6.23 -24.27 3.04
CA THR A 8 -5.46 -25.32 3.71
C THR A 8 -6.00 -25.59 5.11
N LYS A 9 -6.70 -26.73 5.28
CA LYS A 9 -7.21 -27.17 6.59
C LYS A 9 -6.06 -27.31 7.59
N GLY A 10 -6.24 -26.78 8.79
CA GLY A 10 -5.24 -26.86 9.86
C GLY A 10 -4.14 -25.81 9.81
N LEU A 11 -4.15 -24.88 8.85
CA LEU A 11 -3.13 -23.82 8.74
C LEU A 11 -3.43 -22.58 9.63
N GLY A 12 -4.68 -22.44 10.09
CA GLY A 12 -5.12 -21.39 11.01
C GLY A 12 -5.13 -21.85 12.48
N GLY A 13 -5.15 -20.89 13.41
CA GLY A 13 -5.25 -21.12 14.85
C GLY A 13 -4.12 -20.48 15.67
N LYS A 14 -4.19 -20.61 17.00
CA LYS A 14 -3.16 -20.10 17.92
C LYS A 14 -1.82 -20.82 17.64
N GLY A 15 -0.75 -20.06 17.50
CA GLY A 15 0.58 -20.58 17.12
C GLY A 15 0.74 -20.93 15.63
N LYS A 16 -0.27 -20.66 14.79
CA LYS A 16 -0.23 -20.84 13.33
C LYS A 16 -0.48 -19.53 12.57
N LEU A 17 -1.00 -19.59 11.34
CA LEU A 17 -1.26 -18.41 10.51
C LEU A 17 -2.53 -17.67 10.99
N THR A 18 -2.38 -16.79 11.97
CA THR A 18 -3.46 -15.93 12.48
C THR A 18 -3.67 -14.70 11.59
N GLY A 19 -4.84 -14.05 11.70
CA GLY A 19 -5.10 -12.79 10.97
C GLY A 19 -4.07 -11.70 11.31
N LYS A 20 -3.78 -11.54 12.60
CA LYS A 20 -2.76 -10.61 13.11
C LYS A 20 -1.37 -10.88 12.52
N LEU A 21 -0.95 -12.15 12.46
CA LEU A 21 0.33 -12.50 11.85
C LEU A 21 0.34 -12.19 10.34
N ILE A 22 -0.75 -12.44 9.63
CA ILE A 22 -0.86 -12.09 8.21
C ILE A 22 -0.70 -10.59 8.00
N ASP A 23 -1.38 -9.76 8.80
CA ASP A 23 -1.25 -8.31 8.73
C ASP A 23 0.17 -7.86 9.05
N GLU A 24 0.79 -8.40 10.09
CA GLU A 24 2.18 -8.12 10.47
C GLU A 24 3.16 -8.45 9.32
N LEU A 25 3.07 -9.65 8.75
CA LEU A 25 3.89 -10.08 7.61
C LEU A 25 3.69 -9.16 6.39
N SER A 26 2.44 -8.79 6.10
CA SER A 26 2.12 -7.91 4.96
C SER A 26 2.67 -6.49 5.16
N ILE A 27 2.63 -5.97 6.39
CA ILE A 27 3.20 -4.67 6.74
C ILE A 27 4.72 -4.69 6.55
N TYR A 28 5.40 -5.70 7.08
CA TYR A 28 6.85 -5.79 6.97
C TYR A 28 7.33 -6.03 5.54
N TYR A 29 6.62 -6.84 4.76
CA TYR A 29 6.88 -7.02 3.34
C TYR A 29 6.84 -5.68 2.58
N GLY A 30 5.76 -4.91 2.76
CA GLY A 30 5.64 -3.61 2.12
C GLY A 30 6.67 -2.59 2.64
N LEU A 31 7.09 -2.71 3.89
CA LEU A 31 8.11 -1.84 4.49
C LEU A 31 9.50 -2.11 3.91
N ALA A 32 9.85 -3.38 3.70
CA ALA A 32 11.08 -3.80 3.06
C ALA A 32 11.23 -3.20 1.65
N ILE A 33 10.13 -3.19 0.88
CA ILE A 33 10.08 -2.54 -0.44
C ILE A 33 10.27 -1.03 -0.32
N ARG A 34 9.46 -0.34 0.50
CA ARG A 34 9.48 1.12 0.58
C ARG A 34 10.82 1.69 1.05
N ARG A 35 11.51 0.98 1.96
CA ARG A 35 12.82 1.39 2.49
C ARG A 35 13.97 1.22 1.50
N ASN A 36 13.83 0.30 0.54
CA ASN A 36 14.89 -0.09 -0.38
C ASN A 36 14.46 0.07 -1.85
N HIS A 37 13.56 1.01 -2.13
CA HIS A 37 12.98 1.22 -3.46
C HIS A 37 14.02 1.64 -4.53
N ASP A 38 15.28 1.83 -4.14
CA ASP A 38 16.44 2.10 -4.98
C ASP A 38 17.21 0.82 -5.38
N SER A 39 16.95 -0.33 -4.75
CA SER A 39 17.73 -1.54 -4.96
C SER A 39 16.91 -2.83 -4.81
N ILE A 40 16.77 -3.57 -5.91
CA ILE A 40 16.12 -4.89 -5.93
C ILE A 40 16.77 -5.86 -4.96
N GLU A 41 18.11 -5.88 -4.92
CA GLU A 41 18.86 -6.77 -4.03
C GLU A 41 18.54 -6.48 -2.55
N LYS A 42 18.58 -5.20 -2.15
CA LYS A 42 18.23 -4.80 -0.78
C LYS A 42 16.76 -5.08 -0.45
N MET A 43 15.83 -4.85 -1.39
CA MET A 43 14.42 -5.22 -1.22
C MET A 43 14.30 -6.71 -0.92
N ARG A 44 14.90 -7.56 -1.76
CA ARG A 44 14.85 -9.02 -1.60
C ARG A 44 15.45 -9.44 -0.26
N ASN A 45 16.62 -8.91 0.09
CA ASN A 45 17.30 -9.23 1.34
C ASN A 45 16.44 -8.85 2.56
N GLU A 46 15.87 -7.65 2.60
CA GLU A 46 15.01 -7.23 3.71
C GLU A 46 13.68 -8.01 3.72
N ILE A 47 13.08 -8.33 2.56
CA ILE A 47 11.89 -9.21 2.47
C ILE A 47 12.18 -10.57 3.11
N TYR A 48 13.27 -11.25 2.74
CA TYR A 48 13.61 -12.55 3.33
C TYR A 48 14.01 -12.43 4.80
N ALA A 49 14.62 -11.31 5.22
CA ALA A 49 14.90 -11.06 6.64
C ALA A 49 13.62 -11.10 7.48
N THR A 50 12.48 -10.62 6.94
CA THR A 50 11.19 -10.68 7.67
C THR A 50 10.70 -12.11 7.92
N LEU A 51 10.98 -13.04 7.00
CA LEU A 51 10.68 -14.47 7.19
C LEU A 51 11.67 -15.14 8.11
N ASP A 52 12.96 -14.88 7.92
CA ASP A 52 14.04 -15.42 8.74
C ASP A 52 13.83 -15.08 10.22
N HIS A 53 13.38 -13.85 10.50
CA HIS A 53 12.98 -13.41 11.84
C HIS A 53 11.91 -14.28 12.50
N LYS A 54 10.97 -14.81 11.70
CA LYS A 54 9.89 -15.67 12.22
C LYS A 54 10.34 -17.11 12.43
N LEU A 55 11.49 -17.50 11.90
CA LEU A 55 12.09 -18.82 12.13
C LEU A 55 13.24 -18.80 13.15
N SER A 56 13.72 -17.62 13.51
CA SER A 56 14.87 -17.42 14.40
C SER A 56 14.58 -17.97 15.79
N THR A 57 15.55 -18.69 16.37
CA THR A 57 15.53 -19.17 17.76
C THR A 57 16.80 -18.74 18.48
N ASP A 58 16.82 -18.85 19.81
CA ASP A 58 18.02 -18.57 20.61
C ASP A 58 19.21 -19.45 20.16
N ASP A 59 18.95 -20.73 19.86
CA ASP A 59 19.99 -21.68 19.41
C ASP A 59 20.40 -21.50 17.93
N LYS A 60 19.49 -20.98 17.11
CA LYS A 60 19.67 -20.81 15.65
C LYS A 60 19.19 -19.42 15.23
N PRO A 61 19.92 -18.35 15.59
CA PRO A 61 19.55 -17.00 15.21
C PRO A 61 19.68 -16.81 13.70
N LYS A 62 18.66 -16.25 13.06
CA LYS A 62 18.61 -16.00 11.60
C LYS A 62 18.48 -14.51 11.31
N HIS A 63 19.60 -13.79 11.46
CA HIS A 63 19.62 -12.32 11.35
C HIS A 63 20.68 -11.80 10.35
N ASP A 64 21.24 -12.68 9.51
CA ASP A 64 22.33 -12.33 8.58
C ASP A 64 21.96 -11.27 7.55
N LYS A 65 20.69 -11.26 7.12
CA LYS A 65 20.17 -10.29 6.14
C LYS A 65 19.75 -8.96 6.77
N CYS A 66 19.93 -8.80 8.08
CA CYS A 66 19.56 -7.58 8.78
C CYS A 66 20.73 -6.60 8.84
N PRO A 67 20.48 -5.28 8.81
CA PRO A 67 21.54 -4.32 9.03
C PRO A 67 22.15 -4.54 10.43
N ARG A 68 23.48 -4.43 10.53
CA ARG A 68 24.21 -4.55 11.80
C ARG A 68 24.26 -3.21 12.54
N GLY A 69 24.52 -3.26 13.83
CA GLY A 69 24.77 -2.09 14.67
C GLY A 69 23.55 -1.58 15.45
N GLU A 70 23.79 -0.60 16.31
CA GLU A 70 22.81 -0.05 17.26
C GLU A 70 21.63 0.67 16.59
N ASN A 71 21.83 1.14 15.36
CA ASN A 71 20.79 1.78 14.56
C ASN A 71 19.95 0.77 13.74
N SER A 72 20.21 -0.53 13.88
CA SER A 72 19.46 -1.56 13.16
C SER A 72 17.98 -1.55 13.53
N TRP A 73 17.09 -1.77 12.57
CA TRP A 73 15.68 -2.03 12.89
C TRP A 73 15.48 -3.44 13.51
N CYS A 74 16.49 -4.32 13.41
CA CYS A 74 16.46 -5.65 14.01
C CYS A 74 16.87 -5.60 15.48
N SER A 75 15.97 -6.02 16.37
CA SER A 75 16.20 -6.02 17.82
C SER A 75 17.33 -6.94 18.26
N TRP A 76 17.55 -8.05 17.56
CA TRP A 76 18.67 -8.95 17.84
C TRP A 76 20.01 -8.33 17.44
N GLN A 77 20.10 -7.72 16.25
CA GLN A 77 21.32 -7.02 15.80
C GLN A 77 21.67 -5.85 16.73
N LYS A 78 20.66 -5.13 17.21
CA LYS A 78 20.83 -4.11 18.26
C LYS A 78 21.40 -4.69 19.54
N ALA A 79 20.80 -5.76 20.05
CA ALA A 79 21.25 -6.40 21.28
C ALA A 79 22.68 -6.93 21.17
N GLN A 80 23.05 -7.50 20.02
CA GLN A 80 24.41 -7.93 19.75
C GLN A 80 25.39 -6.74 19.73
N ALA A 81 25.01 -5.63 19.10
CA ALA A 81 25.85 -4.43 19.03
C ALA A 81 26.05 -3.76 20.40
N THR A 82 25.02 -3.72 21.24
CA THR A 82 25.07 -3.09 22.58
C THR A 82 25.56 -4.03 23.69
N GLY A 83 25.91 -5.28 23.36
CA GLY A 83 26.36 -6.28 24.34
C GLY A 83 25.26 -6.79 25.28
N ASN A 84 23.98 -6.66 24.90
CA ASN A 84 22.86 -7.16 25.70
C ASN A 84 22.73 -8.69 25.58
N SER A 85 23.22 -9.41 26.59
CA SER A 85 23.17 -10.88 26.69
C SER A 85 21.79 -11.45 27.03
N ASN A 86 20.82 -10.61 27.43
CA ASN A 86 19.50 -11.06 27.91
C ASN A 86 18.44 -11.09 26.80
N TYR A 87 18.83 -10.99 25.53
CA TYR A 87 17.89 -11.05 24.43
C TYR A 87 17.24 -12.44 24.34
N LYS A 88 15.92 -12.47 24.13
CA LYS A 88 15.14 -13.70 23.94
C LYS A 88 14.32 -13.63 22.68
N HIS A 89 14.42 -14.66 21.85
CA HIS A 89 13.60 -14.77 20.65
C HIS A 89 12.15 -15.06 21.01
N LYS A 90 11.25 -14.56 20.16
CA LYS A 90 9.84 -14.98 20.20
C LYS A 90 9.74 -16.43 19.74
N PRO A 91 8.70 -17.17 20.17
CA PRO A 91 8.48 -18.53 19.67
C PRO A 91 8.47 -18.55 18.14
N PRO A 92 9.21 -19.48 17.51
CA PRO A 92 9.30 -19.55 16.06
C PRO A 92 7.97 -19.98 15.45
N LEU A 93 7.76 -19.57 14.21
CA LEU A 93 6.66 -20.01 13.37
C LEU A 93 6.77 -21.51 13.10
N SER A 94 5.64 -22.21 13.05
CA SER A 94 5.66 -23.64 12.73
C SER A 94 6.19 -23.90 11.33
N GLN A 95 6.92 -25.01 11.17
CA GLN A 95 7.49 -25.41 9.90
C GLN A 95 6.43 -25.62 8.81
N GLU A 96 5.23 -26.09 9.19
CA GLU A 96 4.06 -26.22 8.31
C GLU A 96 3.67 -24.87 7.70
N VAL A 97 3.54 -23.83 8.53
CA VAL A 97 3.13 -22.51 8.05
C VAL A 97 4.24 -21.91 7.21
N PHE A 98 5.51 -22.05 7.61
CA PHE A 98 6.64 -21.58 6.83
C PHE A 98 6.64 -22.18 5.42
N LYS A 99 6.58 -23.52 5.31
CA LYS A 99 6.52 -24.23 4.02
C LYS A 99 5.36 -23.76 3.14
N ALA A 100 4.21 -23.45 3.75
CA ALA A 100 3.05 -22.96 3.01
C ALA A 100 3.22 -21.52 2.50
N ILE A 101 3.92 -20.64 3.22
CA ILE A 101 4.08 -19.23 2.82
C ILE A 101 5.32 -18.98 1.96
N SER A 102 6.35 -19.82 2.02
CA SER A 102 7.60 -19.65 1.26
C SER A 102 7.37 -19.48 -0.25
N PRO A 103 6.54 -20.31 -0.93
CA PRO A 103 6.31 -20.15 -2.37
C PRO A 103 5.67 -18.80 -2.71
N ILE A 104 4.83 -18.26 -1.83
CA ILE A 104 4.20 -16.93 -2.03
C ILE A 104 5.27 -15.84 -1.95
N TYR A 105 6.19 -15.93 -0.98
CA TYR A 105 7.28 -14.97 -0.88
C TYR A 105 8.22 -15.04 -2.08
N GLU A 106 8.56 -16.24 -2.54
CA GLU A 106 9.38 -16.44 -3.73
C GLU A 106 8.72 -15.84 -4.97
N GLN A 107 7.43 -16.15 -5.21
CA GLN A 107 6.67 -15.57 -6.32
C GLN A 107 6.60 -14.05 -6.27
N LEU A 108 6.43 -13.47 -5.08
CA LEU A 108 6.30 -12.01 -4.93
C LEU A 108 7.66 -11.28 -4.94
N SER A 109 8.77 -12.01 -4.77
CA SER A 109 10.14 -11.47 -4.71
C SER A 109 10.94 -11.69 -5.99
N THR A 110 10.27 -12.00 -7.10
CA THR A 110 10.91 -12.12 -8.42
C THR A 110 11.44 -10.79 -8.89
N ASP A 111 12.52 -10.81 -9.68
CA ASP A 111 13.15 -9.61 -10.24
C ASP A 111 12.15 -8.82 -11.09
N GLU A 112 11.30 -9.52 -11.86
CA GLU A 112 10.23 -8.89 -12.66
C GLU A 112 9.28 -8.05 -11.80
N LEU A 113 8.79 -8.59 -10.67
CA LEU A 113 7.90 -7.85 -9.79
C LEU A 113 8.62 -6.76 -9.01
N LEU A 114 9.82 -7.04 -8.48
CA LEU A 114 10.58 -6.07 -7.71
C LEU A 114 11.10 -4.91 -8.56
N THR A 115 11.39 -5.14 -9.84
CA THR A 115 11.74 -4.07 -10.80
C THR A 115 10.62 -3.05 -10.90
N ARG A 116 9.35 -3.48 -10.87
CA ARG A 116 8.18 -2.58 -10.89
C ARG A 116 8.01 -1.78 -9.59
N CYS A 117 8.71 -2.17 -8.52
CA CYS A 117 8.72 -1.46 -7.25
C CYS A 117 9.85 -0.42 -7.15
N LEU A 118 10.76 -0.37 -8.14
CA LEU A 118 11.81 0.64 -8.18
C LEU A 118 11.21 2.05 -8.25
N GLY A 119 11.83 2.98 -7.54
CA GLY A 119 11.36 4.37 -7.42
C GLY A 119 10.18 4.56 -6.44
N GLY A 120 9.60 3.47 -5.90
CA GLY A 120 8.61 3.56 -4.83
C GLY A 120 7.30 4.22 -5.24
N TYR A 121 6.98 4.21 -6.54
CA TYR A 121 5.77 4.82 -7.08
C TYR A 121 4.52 4.17 -6.50
N THR A 122 3.52 4.99 -6.20
CA THR A 122 2.23 4.54 -5.67
C THR A 122 1.16 4.62 -6.74
N GLN A 123 0.09 3.82 -6.61
CA GLN A 123 -1.06 3.92 -7.51
C GLN A 123 -1.90 5.18 -7.28
N ASN A 124 -1.61 5.98 -6.24
CA ASN A 124 -2.41 7.14 -5.87
C ASN A 124 -2.53 8.18 -7.01
N SER A 125 -1.46 8.41 -7.78
CA SER A 125 -1.52 9.32 -8.94
C SER A 125 -2.45 8.79 -10.02
N ASN A 126 -2.37 7.50 -10.33
CA ASN A 126 -3.24 6.86 -11.32
C ASN A 126 -4.71 6.84 -10.85
N GLU A 127 -4.94 6.54 -9.57
CA GLU A 127 -6.27 6.58 -8.97
C GLU A 127 -6.86 8.00 -8.99
N SER A 128 -6.04 9.01 -8.65
CA SER A 128 -6.43 10.41 -8.70
C SER A 128 -6.74 10.87 -10.13
N PHE A 129 -5.93 10.49 -11.12
CA PHE A 129 -6.18 10.79 -12.52
C PHE A 129 -7.48 10.13 -13.01
N ASN A 130 -7.64 8.84 -12.72
CA ASN A 130 -8.85 8.10 -13.08
C ASN A 130 -10.10 8.72 -12.45
N ALA A 131 -10.02 9.21 -11.20
CA ALA A 131 -11.12 9.91 -10.57
C ALA A 131 -11.52 11.19 -11.35
N THR A 132 -10.55 11.94 -11.88
CA THR A 132 -10.82 13.09 -12.76
C THR A 132 -11.50 12.68 -14.07
N VAL A 133 -11.11 11.54 -14.67
CA VAL A 133 -11.77 11.00 -15.87
C VAL A 133 -13.21 10.60 -15.58
N TRP A 134 -13.43 9.83 -14.52
CA TRP A 134 -14.77 9.34 -14.16
C TRP A 134 -15.68 10.43 -13.62
N PHE A 135 -15.15 11.56 -13.15
CA PHE A 135 -15.94 12.74 -12.84
C PHE A 135 -16.60 13.33 -14.08
N MET A 136 -15.91 13.31 -15.23
CA MET A 136 -16.45 13.83 -16.50
C MET A 136 -17.22 12.80 -17.32
N ALA A 137 -16.78 11.53 -17.29
CA ALA A 137 -17.44 10.43 -17.97
C ALA A 137 -17.80 9.32 -16.95
N PRO A 138 -18.89 9.48 -16.18
CA PRO A 138 -19.24 8.53 -15.13
C PRO A 138 -19.43 7.11 -15.63
N LYS A 139 -18.89 6.12 -14.90
CA LYS A 139 -19.04 4.69 -15.23
C LYS A 139 -20.49 4.19 -15.17
N SER A 140 -21.36 4.90 -14.46
CA SER A 140 -22.80 4.61 -14.37
C SER A 140 -23.54 4.91 -15.67
N THR A 141 -22.92 5.62 -16.59
CA THR A 141 -23.51 6.04 -17.85
C THR A 141 -22.66 5.56 -19.02
N SER A 142 -23.27 4.88 -19.98
CA SER A 142 -22.57 4.50 -21.21
C SER A 142 -22.17 5.75 -21.99
N SER A 143 -20.87 5.88 -22.29
CA SER A 143 -20.32 6.97 -23.09
C SER A 143 -19.70 6.41 -24.36
N GLY A 144 -19.98 7.04 -25.50
CA GLY A 144 -19.32 6.69 -26.76
C GLY A 144 -17.82 6.99 -26.73
N LYS A 145 -17.04 6.31 -27.57
CA LYS A 145 -15.57 6.47 -27.61
C LYS A 145 -15.12 7.92 -27.71
N HIS A 146 -15.74 8.73 -28.58
CA HIS A 146 -15.37 10.12 -28.78
C HIS A 146 -15.56 10.98 -27.50
N VAL A 147 -16.62 10.73 -26.73
CA VAL A 147 -16.88 11.41 -25.45
C VAL A 147 -15.81 11.02 -24.45
N LEU A 148 -15.49 9.73 -24.36
CA LEU A 148 -14.49 9.23 -23.44
C LEU A 148 -13.09 9.76 -23.76
N ASP A 149 -12.69 9.76 -25.03
CA ASP A 149 -11.40 10.33 -25.47
C ASP A 149 -11.33 11.82 -25.10
N THR A 150 -12.40 12.57 -25.36
CA THR A 150 -12.48 14.01 -25.02
C THR A 150 -12.36 14.23 -23.51
N ALA A 151 -13.08 13.46 -22.70
CA ALA A 151 -12.98 13.51 -21.24
C ALA A 151 -11.54 13.23 -20.78
N VAL A 152 -10.87 12.22 -21.34
CA VAL A 152 -9.48 11.89 -21.03
C VAL A 152 -8.55 13.07 -21.35
N TYR A 153 -8.67 13.70 -22.53
CA TYR A 153 -7.84 14.86 -22.88
C TYR A 153 -8.03 16.04 -21.92
N ILE A 154 -9.28 16.34 -21.55
CA ILE A 154 -9.57 17.40 -20.56
C ILE A 154 -9.01 17.01 -19.18
N SER A 155 -9.12 15.73 -18.78
CA SER A 155 -8.61 15.25 -17.49
C SER A 155 -7.11 15.39 -17.38
N VAL A 156 -6.38 15.14 -18.48
CA VAL A 156 -4.91 15.33 -18.52
C VAL A 156 -4.57 16.79 -18.21
N GLY A 157 -5.28 17.74 -18.82
CA GLY A 157 -5.10 19.17 -18.52
C GLY A 157 -5.39 19.49 -17.06
N ILE A 158 -6.55 19.06 -16.55
CA ILE A 158 -6.96 19.35 -15.16
C ILE A 158 -5.98 18.73 -14.16
N PHE A 159 -5.53 17.51 -14.41
CA PHE A 159 -4.63 16.79 -13.51
C PHE A 159 -3.25 17.46 -13.41
N ASN A 160 -2.70 17.90 -14.55
CA ASN A 160 -1.37 18.50 -14.59
C ASN A 160 -1.37 19.99 -14.26
N ASP A 161 -2.28 20.77 -14.88
CA ASP A 161 -2.25 22.24 -14.86
C ASP A 161 -3.42 22.86 -14.08
N GLY A 162 -4.36 22.04 -13.58
CA GLY A 162 -5.57 22.55 -12.93
C GLY A 162 -6.61 23.08 -13.91
N LEU A 163 -7.61 23.79 -13.39
CA LEU A 163 -8.67 24.38 -14.21
C LEU A 163 -8.17 25.46 -15.17
N SER A 164 -6.94 25.96 -14.97
CA SER A 164 -6.27 26.80 -15.96
C SER A 164 -6.19 26.18 -17.37
N SER A 165 -6.08 24.85 -17.47
CA SER A 165 -6.10 24.16 -18.77
C SER A 165 -7.46 24.27 -19.46
N VAL A 166 -8.54 24.27 -18.68
CA VAL A 166 -9.93 24.38 -19.18
C VAL A 166 -10.17 25.79 -19.70
N MET A 167 -9.63 26.81 -19.01
CA MET A 167 -9.65 28.19 -19.51
C MET A 167 -8.97 28.31 -20.87
N ARG A 168 -7.78 27.73 -21.05
CA ARG A 168 -7.09 27.71 -22.36
C ARG A 168 -7.90 26.99 -23.43
N LEU A 169 -8.57 25.88 -23.08
CA LEU A 169 -9.46 25.17 -24.00
C LEU A 169 -10.65 26.05 -24.42
N MET A 170 -11.27 26.76 -23.47
CA MET A 170 -12.37 27.69 -23.75
C MET A 170 -11.93 28.79 -24.73
N GLN A 171 -10.76 29.39 -24.53
CA GLN A 171 -10.21 30.39 -25.45
C GLN A 171 -10.01 29.83 -26.87
N ASN A 172 -9.50 28.61 -27.00
CA ASN A 172 -9.34 27.95 -28.30
C ASN A 172 -10.66 27.66 -29.01
N LEU A 173 -11.75 27.51 -28.24
CA LEU A 173 -13.11 27.39 -28.76
C LEU A 173 -13.79 28.75 -28.98
N SER A 174 -13.04 29.84 -28.91
CA SER A 174 -13.54 31.23 -29.02
C SER A 174 -14.57 31.58 -27.94
N ILE A 175 -14.49 30.96 -26.77
CA ILE A 175 -15.31 31.29 -25.60
C ILE A 175 -14.58 32.38 -24.80
N THR A 176 -15.22 33.54 -24.66
CA THR A 176 -14.70 34.65 -23.86
C THR A 176 -14.75 34.31 -22.37
N ILE A 177 -13.60 34.35 -21.70
CA ILE A 177 -13.52 34.14 -20.25
C ILE A 177 -13.86 35.44 -19.54
N GLY A 178 -14.98 35.45 -18.82
CA GLY A 178 -15.35 36.56 -17.93
C GLY A 178 -14.63 36.49 -16.58
N PRO A 179 -14.62 37.60 -15.81
CA PRO A 179 -13.96 37.68 -14.49
C PRO A 179 -14.41 36.59 -13.51
N ASN A 180 -15.70 36.25 -13.51
CA ASN A 180 -16.26 35.23 -12.61
C ASN A 180 -15.70 33.83 -12.90
N CYS A 181 -15.57 33.47 -14.19
CA CYS A 181 -15.01 32.18 -14.59
C CYS A 181 -13.52 32.10 -14.21
N PHE A 182 -12.78 33.17 -14.49
CA PHE A 182 -11.38 33.28 -14.11
C PHE A 182 -11.18 33.10 -12.60
N ASN A 183 -11.89 33.89 -11.78
CA ASN A 183 -11.80 33.82 -10.33
C ASN A 183 -12.19 32.43 -9.81
N PHE A 184 -13.26 31.83 -10.34
CA PHE A 184 -13.67 30.48 -9.97
C PHE A 184 -12.58 29.43 -10.23
N CYS A 185 -11.93 29.48 -11.39
CA CYS A 185 -10.86 28.54 -11.74
C CYS A 185 -9.66 28.71 -10.79
N VAL A 186 -9.23 29.95 -10.54
CA VAL A 186 -8.12 30.27 -9.63
C VAL A 186 -8.43 29.80 -8.20
N GLU A 187 -9.56 30.20 -7.62
CA GLU A 187 -9.93 29.83 -6.25
C GLU A 187 -10.12 28.31 -6.07
N THR A 188 -10.58 27.62 -7.12
CA THR A 188 -10.75 26.16 -7.07
C THR A 188 -9.41 25.44 -7.12
N ASP A 189 -8.47 25.90 -7.95
CA ASP A 189 -7.12 25.35 -7.99
C ASP A 189 -6.36 25.63 -6.67
N GLU A 190 -6.51 26.82 -6.09
CA GLU A 190 -5.96 27.16 -4.77
C GLU A 190 -6.51 26.24 -3.67
N ARG A 191 -7.83 26.03 -3.63
CA ARG A 191 -8.45 25.10 -2.66
C ARG A 191 -7.94 23.66 -2.85
N ARG A 192 -7.80 23.22 -4.10
CA ARG A 192 -7.25 21.88 -4.43
C ARG A 192 -5.84 21.71 -3.86
N ILE A 193 -4.96 22.70 -4.07
CA ILE A 193 -3.59 22.68 -3.53
C ILE A 193 -3.62 22.63 -2.00
N LYS A 194 -4.41 23.50 -1.37
CA LYS A 194 -4.56 23.54 0.10
C LYS A 194 -5.04 22.21 0.68
N PHE A 195 -5.98 21.53 0.03
CA PHE A 195 -6.44 20.21 0.47
C PHE A 195 -5.38 19.12 0.28
N SER A 196 -4.60 19.19 -0.80
CA SER A 196 -3.47 18.29 -1.03
C SER A 196 -2.42 18.44 0.06
N GLU A 197 -1.98 19.67 0.34
CA GLU A 197 -1.01 19.99 1.40
C GLU A 197 -1.50 19.54 2.78
N ARG A 198 -2.76 19.85 3.12
CA ARG A 198 -3.39 19.39 4.36
C ARG A 198 -3.34 17.86 4.47
N SER A 199 -3.59 17.14 3.37
CA SER A 199 -3.59 15.68 3.32
C SER A 199 -2.20 15.07 3.49
N LEU A 200 -1.14 15.84 3.23
CA LEU A 200 0.26 15.44 3.42
C LEU A 200 0.77 15.70 4.85
N THR A 201 0.06 16.47 5.66
CA THR A 201 0.42 16.72 7.06
C THR A 201 0.44 15.43 7.88
N ASP A 202 1.33 15.38 8.87
CA ASP A 202 1.45 14.20 9.73
C ASP A 202 0.20 13.97 10.59
N ALA A 203 -0.43 15.03 11.06
CA ALA A 203 -1.72 14.96 11.73
C ALA A 203 -2.79 14.25 10.87
N ALA A 204 -2.87 14.60 9.58
CA ALA A 204 -3.81 13.95 8.65
C ALA A 204 -3.43 12.48 8.38
N LYS A 205 -2.14 12.16 8.27
CA LYS A 205 -1.67 10.76 8.11
C LYS A 205 -1.97 9.91 9.34
N VAL A 206 -1.76 10.45 10.54
CA VAL A 206 -2.06 9.78 11.81
C VAL A 206 -3.57 9.55 11.94
N ALA A 207 -4.38 10.58 11.71
CA ALA A 207 -5.84 10.47 11.75
C ALA A 207 -6.36 9.41 10.76
N ARG A 208 -5.86 9.42 9.52
CA ARG A 208 -6.21 8.42 8.49
C ARG A 208 -5.82 7.00 8.89
N SER A 209 -4.63 6.85 9.49
CA SER A 209 -4.15 5.54 9.97
C SER A 209 -5.01 5.01 11.11
N SER A 210 -5.37 5.88 12.06
CA SER A 210 -6.28 5.54 13.18
C SER A 210 -7.66 5.11 12.67
N LEU A 211 -8.29 5.90 11.81
CA LEU A 211 -9.58 5.57 11.20
C LEU A 211 -9.55 4.24 10.44
N LYS A 212 -8.47 3.98 9.70
CA LYS A 212 -8.28 2.72 8.98
C LYS A 212 -8.18 1.53 9.94
N THR A 213 -7.47 1.68 11.06
CA THR A 213 -7.35 0.65 12.09
C THR A 213 -8.72 0.35 12.70
N SER A 214 -9.45 1.37 13.16
CA SER A 214 -10.79 1.20 13.73
C SER A 214 -11.75 0.51 12.76
N ARG A 215 -11.71 0.87 11.46
CA ARG A 215 -12.52 0.22 10.45
C ARG A 215 -12.17 -1.27 10.29
N LYS A 216 -10.88 -1.61 10.27
CA LYS A 216 -10.43 -3.01 10.18
C LYS A 216 -10.83 -3.82 11.39
N GLU A 217 -10.77 -3.25 12.59
CA GLU A 217 -11.19 -3.91 13.83
C GLU A 217 -12.69 -4.20 13.80
N ALA A 218 -13.50 -3.23 13.38
CA ALA A 218 -14.95 -3.42 13.20
C ALA A 218 -15.27 -4.48 12.13
N GLU A 219 -14.56 -4.46 11.00
CA GLU A 219 -14.72 -5.45 9.93
C GLU A 219 -14.34 -6.86 10.40
N GLN A 220 -13.24 -7.00 11.16
CA GLN A 220 -12.83 -8.28 11.73
C GLN A 220 -13.85 -8.78 12.76
N ALA A 221 -14.37 -7.92 13.63
CA ALA A 221 -15.41 -8.28 14.59
C ALA A 221 -16.68 -8.77 13.88
N ASN A 222 -17.08 -8.10 12.78
CA ASN A 222 -18.21 -8.54 11.96
C ASN A 222 -17.96 -9.90 11.31
N ILE A 223 -16.76 -10.14 10.78
CA ILE A 223 -16.37 -11.43 10.19
C ILE A 223 -16.37 -12.54 11.26
N ASP A 224 -15.94 -12.23 12.49
CA ASP A 224 -15.89 -13.22 13.57
C ASP A 224 -17.30 -13.61 14.05
N ILE A 225 -18.28 -12.69 14.00
CA ILE A 225 -19.68 -12.95 14.38
C ILE A 225 -20.46 -13.62 13.24
N HIS A 226 -20.42 -13.07 12.04
CA HIS A 226 -21.31 -13.43 10.94
C HIS A 226 -20.65 -14.33 9.89
N GLY A 227 -19.36 -14.61 10.04
CA GLY A 227 -18.54 -15.11 8.94
C GLY A 227 -18.31 -14.02 7.88
N GLN A 228 -17.46 -14.31 6.91
CA GLN A 228 -17.24 -13.39 5.80
C GLN A 228 -18.41 -13.48 4.80
N MET A 229 -19.33 -12.52 4.88
CA MET A 229 -20.50 -12.48 3.99
C MET A 229 -20.16 -12.00 2.57
N TYR A 230 -19.13 -11.17 2.41
CA TYR A 230 -18.72 -10.60 1.10
C TYR A 230 -17.19 -10.59 0.97
N GLY A 231 -16.68 -10.84 -0.23
CA GLY A 231 -15.24 -10.86 -0.51
C GLY A 231 -14.93 -10.66 -1.99
N ALA A 232 -13.79 -10.06 -2.30
CA ALA A 232 -13.36 -9.88 -3.69
C ALA A 232 -13.17 -11.25 -4.36
N GLY A 233 -13.93 -11.51 -5.43
CA GLY A 233 -13.93 -12.79 -6.14
C GLY A 233 -14.83 -13.88 -5.54
N ILE A 234 -15.74 -13.55 -4.62
CA ILE A 234 -16.88 -14.41 -4.30
C ILE A 234 -17.93 -14.15 -5.37
N ALA A 235 -17.76 -14.78 -6.53
CA ALA A 235 -18.92 -15.16 -7.34
C ALA A 235 -19.48 -16.44 -6.73
N ASP A 236 -20.80 -16.54 -6.70
CA ASP A 236 -21.59 -17.68 -6.23
C ASP A 236 -21.04 -19.05 -6.69
#